data_AF-A0A9E3QAY0-F1
#
_entry.id   AF-A0A9E3QAY0-F1
#
_cell.length_a   1.000
_cell.length_b   1.000
_cell.length_c   1.000
_cell.angle_alpha   90.00
_cell.angle_beta   90.00
_cell.angle_gamma   90.00
#
_symmetry.space_group_name_H-M   'P 1'
#
loop_
_entity.id
_entity.type
_entity.pdbx_description
1 polymer ?
#
loop_
_entity_poly.entity_id
_entity_poly.type
_entity_poly.pdbx_seq_one_letter_code
_entity_poly.pdbx_strand_id
1 'polypeptide(L)'
;MNRRTHRILAALAALSVLYLVGYLGIWQWMVCRIEVPAGYSLRLRYKGPFPFGWASLAPEGTLVQLDDWGRPRQIGILEAMPGPGRHFYSPLEYERTLVPDLVIQPGQLGIVTSKVGKPLPPGKLLADRPGYRGVWRRVLTPGRYRMNDYAYKVDIVNTHDPASQGGPVASAVGLR
;
A
#
# COMPACT_ATOMS: atom_id res chain seq x y z
N MET A 1 -27.73 -18.18 -46.37
CA MET A 1 -26.77 -17.34 -45.61
C MET A 1 -25.94 -16.54 -46.62
N ASN A 2 -26.00 -15.20 -46.59
CA ASN A 2 -25.55 -14.36 -47.72
C ASN A 2 -24.04 -14.08 -47.68
N ARG A 3 -23.37 -14.00 -48.85
CA ARG A 3 -21.94 -13.65 -48.96
C ARG A 3 -21.57 -12.31 -48.30
N ARG A 4 -22.52 -11.36 -48.24
CA ARG A 4 -22.36 -10.09 -47.50
C ARG A 4 -22.25 -10.33 -45.99
N THR A 5 -23.05 -11.23 -45.45
CA THR A 5 -23.02 -11.62 -44.02
C THR A 5 -21.69 -12.27 -43.66
N HIS A 6 -21.16 -13.14 -44.52
CA HIS A 6 -19.83 -13.75 -44.31
C HIS A 6 -18.68 -12.72 -44.31
N ARG A 7 -18.72 -11.71 -45.20
CA ARG A 7 -17.71 -10.64 -45.22
C ARG A 7 -17.77 -9.76 -43.98
N ILE A 8 -18.97 -9.44 -43.50
CA ILE A 8 -19.16 -8.66 -42.27
C ILE A 8 -18.65 -9.43 -41.05
N LEU A 9 -18.99 -10.72 -40.94
CA LEU A 9 -18.50 -11.58 -39.85
C LEU A 9 -16.98 -11.72 -39.87
N ALA A 10 -16.38 -11.90 -41.05
CA ALA A 10 -14.92 -11.97 -41.18
C ALA A 10 -14.23 -10.65 -40.77
N ALA A 11 -14.80 -9.50 -41.14
CA ALA A 11 -14.27 -8.20 -40.76
C ALA A 11 -14.37 -7.95 -39.24
N LEU A 12 -15.50 -8.29 -38.62
CA LEU A 12 -15.67 -8.20 -37.17
C LEU A 12 -14.71 -9.12 -36.42
N ALA A 13 -14.53 -10.35 -36.90
CA ALA A 13 -13.57 -11.29 -36.33
C ALA A 13 -12.13 -10.73 -36.42
N ALA A 14 -11.72 -10.21 -37.58
CA ALA A 14 -10.40 -9.61 -37.76
C ALA A 14 -10.17 -8.39 -36.83
N LEU A 15 -11.17 -7.52 -36.69
CA LEU A 15 -11.13 -6.38 -35.76
C LEU A 15 -11.03 -6.83 -34.30
N SER A 16 -11.76 -7.88 -33.92
CA SER A 16 -11.70 -8.43 -32.56
C SER A 16 -10.32 -9.01 -32.23
N VAL A 17 -9.68 -9.69 -33.19
CA VAL A 17 -8.32 -10.23 -33.02
C VAL A 17 -7.31 -9.09 -32.91
N LEU A 18 -7.39 -8.07 -33.78
CA LEU A 18 -6.56 -6.87 -33.69
C LEU A 18 -6.70 -6.17 -32.34
N TYR A 19 -7.94 -6.02 -31.84
CA TYR A 19 -8.20 -5.46 -30.52
C TYR A 19 -7.59 -6.31 -29.41
N LEU A 20 -7.76 -7.63 -29.42
CA LEU A 20 -7.20 -8.53 -28.41
C LEU A 20 -5.66 -8.48 -28.41
N VAL A 21 -5.02 -8.49 -29.58
CA VAL A 21 -3.56 -8.40 -29.69
C VAL A 21 -3.05 -7.03 -29.23
N GLY A 22 -3.71 -5.95 -29.64
CA GLY A 22 -3.35 -4.60 -29.21
C GLY A 22 -3.56 -4.39 -27.70
N TYR A 23 -4.71 -4.81 -27.17
CA TYR A 23 -5.07 -4.59 -25.78
C TYR A 23 -4.31 -5.53 -24.82
N LEU A 24 -4.29 -6.84 -25.08
CA LEU A 24 -3.58 -7.78 -24.22
C LEU A 24 -2.07 -7.68 -24.46
N GLY A 25 -1.64 -7.73 -25.71
CA GLY A 25 -0.21 -7.80 -26.06
C GLY A 25 0.53 -6.47 -25.87
N ILE A 26 -0.03 -5.35 -26.32
CA ILE A 26 0.66 -4.06 -26.23
C ILE A 26 0.29 -3.36 -24.92
N TRP A 27 -1.00 -3.14 -24.67
CA TRP A 27 -1.43 -2.34 -23.53
C TRP A 27 -1.17 -3.03 -22.18
N GLN A 28 -1.66 -4.25 -21.96
CA GLN A 28 -1.47 -4.91 -20.66
C GLN A 28 -0.01 -5.29 -20.42
N TRP A 29 0.70 -5.77 -21.44
CA TRP A 29 2.07 -6.27 -21.27
C TRP A 29 3.17 -5.20 -21.38
N MET A 30 3.01 -4.15 -22.19
CA MET A 30 4.04 -3.09 -22.29
C MET A 30 3.75 -1.91 -21.36
N VAL A 31 2.48 -1.53 -21.18
CA VAL A 31 2.11 -0.32 -20.43
C VAL A 31 1.71 -0.66 -18.99
N CYS A 32 0.97 -1.75 -18.78
CA CYS A 32 0.50 -2.11 -17.44
C CYS A 32 1.50 -2.95 -16.63
N ARG A 33 2.43 -3.64 -17.29
CA ARG A 33 3.48 -4.42 -16.62
C ARG A 33 4.42 -3.48 -15.87
N ILE A 34 4.63 -3.76 -14.60
CA ILE A 34 5.68 -3.16 -13.80
C ILE A 34 6.41 -4.25 -13.03
N GLU A 35 7.74 -4.13 -12.98
CA GLU A 35 8.58 -5.03 -12.21
C GLU A 35 9.14 -4.28 -11.02
N VAL A 36 8.81 -4.78 -9.84
CA VAL A 36 9.28 -4.21 -8.58
C VAL A 36 10.60 -4.89 -8.24
N PRO A 37 11.71 -4.13 -8.19
CA PRO A 37 13.01 -4.69 -7.85
C PRO A 37 13.04 -5.19 -6.40
N ALA A 38 13.89 -6.17 -6.14
CA ALA A 38 14.18 -6.59 -4.78
C ALA A 38 14.74 -5.40 -3.99
N GLY A 39 14.20 -5.17 -2.81
CA GLY A 39 14.54 -3.97 -2.00
C GLY A 39 13.38 -2.99 -1.88
N TYR A 40 12.44 -3.06 -2.82
CA TYR A 40 11.39 -2.07 -2.95
C TYR A 40 10.01 -2.71 -2.85
N SER A 41 9.06 -1.87 -2.49
CA SER A 41 7.63 -2.15 -2.56
C SER A 41 6.93 -1.05 -3.33
N LEU A 42 5.79 -1.40 -3.93
CA LEU A 42 5.01 -0.49 -4.73
C LEU A 42 4.00 0.25 -3.83
N ARG A 43 4.18 1.56 -3.66
CA ARG A 43 3.12 2.40 -3.11
C ARG A 43 2.15 2.75 -4.23
N LEU A 44 0.94 2.25 -4.08
CA LEU A 44 -0.14 2.50 -5.02
C LEU A 44 -1.06 3.59 -4.50
N ARG A 45 -1.36 4.56 -5.37
CA ARG A 45 -2.46 5.49 -5.18
C ARG A 45 -3.47 5.29 -6.29
N TYR A 46 -4.68 4.90 -5.94
CA TYR A 46 -5.78 4.80 -6.86
C TYR A 46 -6.30 6.19 -7.20
N LYS A 47 -6.33 6.51 -8.50
CA LYS A 47 -6.81 7.78 -9.06
C LYS A 47 -8.30 7.74 -9.41
N GLY A 48 -8.88 6.55 -9.52
CA GLY A 48 -10.27 6.35 -9.90
C GLY A 48 -10.42 5.51 -11.18
N PRO A 49 -11.66 5.15 -11.51
CA PRO A 49 -11.96 4.36 -12.69
C PRO A 49 -11.78 5.20 -13.96
N PHE A 50 -10.93 4.73 -14.86
CA PHE A 50 -10.72 5.29 -16.19
C PHE A 50 -11.15 4.27 -17.25
N PRO A 51 -11.75 4.66 -18.41
CA PRO A 51 -12.14 6.00 -18.84
C PRO A 51 -13.52 6.46 -18.38
N PHE A 52 -14.33 5.57 -17.80
CA PHE A 52 -15.69 5.87 -17.36
C PHE A 52 -15.92 5.36 -15.94
N GLY A 53 -16.47 6.23 -15.08
CA GLY A 53 -16.85 5.90 -13.71
C GLY A 53 -16.56 7.03 -12.74
N TRP A 54 -17.18 6.94 -11.56
CA TRP A 54 -16.99 7.89 -10.47
C TRP A 54 -16.67 7.09 -9.21
N ALA A 55 -15.63 7.49 -8.48
CA ALA A 55 -15.30 6.93 -7.19
C ALA A 55 -15.21 8.06 -6.16
N SER A 56 -15.67 7.78 -4.93
CA SER A 56 -15.60 8.76 -3.86
C SER A 56 -14.15 8.96 -3.41
N LEU A 57 -13.79 10.19 -3.08
CA LEU A 57 -12.48 10.50 -2.54
C LEU A 57 -12.40 10.02 -1.08
N ALA A 58 -11.31 9.33 -0.72
CA ALA A 58 -11.06 8.96 0.66
C ALA A 58 -10.84 10.23 1.50
N PRO A 59 -11.42 10.32 2.72
CA PRO A 59 -11.13 11.42 3.63
C PRO A 59 -9.62 11.54 3.91
N GLU A 60 -9.12 12.77 3.99
CA GLU A 60 -7.70 13.01 4.24
C GLU A 60 -7.21 12.29 5.51
N GLY A 61 -6.03 11.67 5.43
CA GLY A 61 -5.48 10.89 6.54
C GLY A 61 -6.14 9.53 6.75
N THR A 62 -6.85 9.00 5.76
CA THR A 62 -7.40 7.64 5.76
C THR A 62 -6.82 6.83 4.60
N LEU A 63 -6.46 5.58 4.87
CA LEU A 63 -6.06 4.62 3.83
C LEU A 63 -7.29 4.05 3.13
N VAL A 64 -7.18 3.80 1.83
CA VAL A 64 -8.27 3.24 1.03
C VAL A 64 -8.55 1.81 1.49
N GLN A 65 -9.79 1.58 1.90
CA GLN A 65 -10.28 0.23 2.16
C GLN A 65 -10.52 -0.51 0.84
N LEU A 66 -10.02 -1.74 0.78
CA LEU A 66 -10.30 -2.67 -0.30
C LEU A 66 -11.64 -3.36 -0.03
N ASP A 67 -12.38 -3.69 -1.08
CA ASP A 67 -13.54 -4.57 -0.99
C ASP A 67 -13.11 -6.05 -0.84
N ASP A 68 -14.09 -6.94 -0.69
CA ASP A 68 -13.86 -8.39 -0.55
C ASP A 68 -13.16 -9.02 -1.76
N TRP A 69 -13.17 -8.34 -2.92
CA TRP A 69 -12.49 -8.74 -4.15
C TRP A 69 -11.13 -8.04 -4.34
N GLY A 70 -10.66 -7.28 -3.35
CA GLY A 70 -9.37 -6.59 -3.39
C GLY A 70 -9.35 -5.34 -4.29
N ARG A 71 -10.50 -4.74 -4.59
CA ARG A 71 -10.61 -3.50 -5.38
C ARG A 71 -10.76 -2.28 -4.46
N PRO A 72 -10.12 -1.15 -4.80
CA PRO A 72 -10.25 0.08 -4.03
C PRO A 72 -11.67 0.65 -4.17
N ARG A 73 -12.39 0.84 -3.06
CA ARG A 73 -13.70 1.50 -3.06
C ARG A 73 -13.61 3.02 -3.25
N GLN A 74 -12.47 3.60 -2.89
CA GLN A 74 -12.27 5.05 -2.83
C GLN A 74 -10.97 5.45 -3.52
N ILE A 75 -10.94 6.66 -4.05
CA ILE A 75 -9.73 7.31 -4.60
C ILE A 75 -8.81 7.66 -3.43
N GLY A 76 -7.55 7.23 -3.48
CA GLY A 76 -6.58 7.47 -2.40
C GLY A 76 -5.44 6.46 -2.39
N ILE A 77 -4.65 6.50 -1.31
CA ILE A 77 -3.48 5.64 -1.13
C ILE A 77 -3.91 4.30 -0.54
N LEU A 78 -3.47 3.19 -1.14
CA LEU A 78 -3.76 1.85 -0.66
C LEU A 78 -2.89 1.49 0.56
N GLU A 79 -3.46 0.69 1.47
CA GLU A 79 -2.73 0.16 2.62
C GLU A 79 -1.71 -0.91 2.21
N ALA A 80 -2.15 -1.85 1.37
CA ALA A 80 -1.30 -2.92 0.89
C ALA A 80 -0.26 -2.39 -0.11
N MET A 81 1.01 -2.67 0.19
CA MET A 81 2.12 -2.44 -0.74
C MET A 81 2.54 -3.76 -1.36
N PRO A 82 2.30 -3.96 -2.66
CA PRO A 82 2.82 -5.12 -3.38
C PRO A 82 4.34 -5.19 -3.28
N GLY A 83 4.85 -6.35 -2.88
CA GLY A 83 6.28 -6.61 -2.75
C GLY A 83 6.98 -6.84 -4.10
N PRO A 84 8.24 -7.30 -4.08
CA PRO A 84 9.02 -7.54 -5.28
C PRO A 84 8.35 -8.59 -6.17
N GLY A 85 8.48 -8.40 -7.49
CA GLY A 85 7.86 -9.26 -8.48
C GLY A 85 7.17 -8.47 -9.59
N ARG A 86 6.52 -9.21 -10.49
CA ARG A 86 5.77 -8.65 -11.61
C ARG A 86 4.35 -8.37 -11.20
N HIS A 87 3.94 -7.12 -11.35
CA HIS A 87 2.57 -6.68 -11.11
C HIS A 87 1.99 -6.00 -12.35
N PHE A 88 0.67 -6.02 -12.46
CA PHE A 88 -0.06 -5.39 -13.55
C PHE A 88 -0.99 -4.34 -12.97
N TYR A 89 -0.61 -3.08 -13.11
CA TYR A 89 -1.44 -1.95 -12.74
C TYR A 89 -1.59 -1.05 -13.96
N SER A 90 -2.73 -0.41 -14.17
CA SER A 90 -2.91 0.56 -15.27
C SER A 90 -2.35 1.93 -14.85
N PRO A 91 -1.56 2.66 -15.65
CA PRO A 91 -0.95 3.92 -15.21
C PRO A 91 -1.97 5.04 -15.11
N LEU A 92 -3.08 4.86 -15.83
CA LEU A 92 -4.21 5.77 -15.87
C LEU A 92 -5.02 5.68 -14.56
N GLU A 93 -5.18 4.47 -14.02
CA GLU A 93 -5.95 4.23 -12.79
C GLU A 93 -5.08 4.31 -11.52
N TYR A 94 -3.80 3.96 -11.61
CA TYR A 94 -2.91 3.85 -10.46
C TYR A 94 -1.64 4.70 -10.63
N GLU A 95 -1.39 5.57 -9.66
CA GLU A 95 -0.06 6.13 -9.42
C GLU A 95 0.82 5.07 -8.78
N ARG A 96 2.02 4.91 -9.31
CA ARG A 96 3.00 3.90 -8.89
C ARG A 96 4.24 4.60 -8.40
N THR A 97 4.50 4.53 -7.10
CA THR A 97 5.75 5.01 -6.53
C THR A 97 6.53 3.83 -5.97
N LEU A 98 7.77 3.67 -6.39
CA LEU A 98 8.68 2.71 -5.76
C LEU A 98 9.17 3.29 -4.44
N VAL A 99 8.95 2.56 -3.35
CA VAL A 99 9.36 2.95 -2.01
C VAL A 99 10.27 1.84 -1.47
N PRO A 100 11.45 2.18 -0.90
CA PRO A 100 12.33 1.17 -0.32
C PRO A 100 11.68 0.51 0.90
N ASP A 101 11.91 -0.79 1.06
CA ASP A 101 11.45 -1.53 2.22
C ASP A 101 12.22 -1.10 3.47
N LEU A 102 11.54 -1.05 4.60
CA LEU A 102 12.16 -0.76 5.88
C LEU A 102 12.97 -1.98 6.35
N VAL A 103 14.28 -1.81 6.45
CA VAL A 103 15.19 -2.83 6.99
C VAL A 103 15.67 -2.37 8.37
N ILE A 104 15.31 -3.13 9.40
CA ILE A 104 15.77 -2.92 10.78
C ILE A 104 16.89 -3.91 11.04
N GLN A 105 18.08 -3.38 11.33
CA GLN A 105 19.26 -4.21 11.57
C GLN A 105 19.20 -4.87 12.96
N PRO A 106 19.92 -5.99 13.17
CA PRO A 106 20.12 -6.55 14.50
C PRO A 106 20.69 -5.49 15.47
N GLY A 107 20.17 -5.45 16.70
CA GLY A 107 20.55 -4.43 17.69
C GLY A 107 19.78 -3.10 17.57
N GLN A 108 18.81 -3.02 16.66
CA GLN A 108 17.91 -1.87 16.50
C GLN A 108 16.44 -2.27 16.67
N LEU A 109 15.61 -1.33 17.09
CA LEU A 109 14.16 -1.46 17.21
C LEU A 109 13.46 -0.33 16.46
N GLY A 110 12.36 -0.65 15.78
CA GLY A 110 11.55 0.34 15.07
C GLY A 110 10.32 0.77 15.88
N ILE A 111 10.24 2.04 16.24
CA ILE A 111 9.05 2.65 16.84
C ILE A 111 8.15 3.14 15.72
N VAL A 112 6.94 2.60 15.63
CA VAL A 112 5.97 2.95 14.57
C VAL A 112 4.98 3.97 15.10
N THR A 113 4.81 5.07 14.36
CA THR A 113 3.78 6.08 14.59
C THR A 113 2.81 6.10 13.40
N SER A 114 1.55 5.77 13.64
CA SER A 114 0.49 5.86 12.64
C SER A 114 -0.03 7.29 12.51
N LYS A 115 0.05 7.87 11.32
CA LYS A 115 -0.53 9.17 10.97
C LYS A 115 -2.02 9.05 10.61
N VAL A 116 -2.42 7.85 10.17
CA VAL A 116 -3.76 7.54 9.68
C VAL A 116 -4.59 6.77 10.69
N GLY A 117 -5.91 6.84 10.56
CA GLY A 117 -6.86 6.13 11.40
C GLY A 117 -7.62 7.01 12.39
N LYS A 118 -8.39 6.36 13.27
CA LYS A 118 -9.24 7.04 14.26
C LYS A 118 -8.39 7.70 15.36
N PRO A 119 -8.79 8.87 15.90
CA PRO A 119 -8.11 9.45 17.05
C PRO A 119 -8.15 8.49 18.25
N LEU A 120 -7.11 8.52 19.08
CA LEU A 120 -7.10 7.72 20.30
C LEU A 120 -8.23 8.16 21.24
N PRO A 121 -8.88 7.21 21.95
CA PRO A 121 -9.80 7.56 23.01
C PRO A 121 -9.07 8.37 24.11
N PRO A 122 -9.75 9.35 24.71
CA PRO A 122 -9.14 10.24 25.71
C PRO A 122 -8.58 9.43 26.88
N GLY A 123 -7.36 9.76 27.31
CA GLY A 123 -6.65 9.08 28.40
C GLY A 123 -5.73 7.92 27.97
N LYS A 124 -5.68 7.57 26.66
CA LYS A 124 -4.68 6.63 26.13
C LYS A 124 -3.67 7.36 25.25
N LEU A 125 -2.39 7.09 25.46
CA LEU A 125 -1.26 7.62 24.66
C LEU A 125 -0.79 6.65 23.57
N LEU A 126 -1.01 5.35 23.77
CA LEU A 126 -0.54 4.30 22.87
C LEU A 126 -1.70 3.66 22.09
N ALA A 127 -1.48 3.45 20.79
CA ALA A 127 -2.41 2.74 19.93
C ALA A 127 -2.33 1.24 20.24
N ASP A 128 -3.33 0.73 20.96
CA ASP A 128 -3.44 -0.69 21.32
C ASP A 128 -3.87 -1.58 20.15
N ARG A 129 -4.50 -1.00 19.11
CA ARG A 129 -5.05 -1.73 17.95
C ARG A 129 -4.61 -1.08 16.62
N PRO A 130 -4.41 -1.88 15.56
CA PRO A 130 -4.24 -1.34 14.21
C PRO A 130 -5.49 -0.52 13.82
N GLY A 131 -5.27 0.65 13.22
CA GLY A 131 -6.34 1.57 12.79
C GLY A 131 -6.58 2.80 13.67
N TYR A 132 -5.81 2.98 14.75
CA TYR A 132 -5.77 4.23 15.53
C TYR A 132 -4.53 5.07 15.19
N ARG A 133 -4.69 6.39 15.15
CA ARG A 133 -3.61 7.37 14.91
C ARG A 133 -2.80 7.57 16.19
N GLY A 134 -1.51 7.25 16.18
CA GLY A 134 -0.62 7.42 17.34
C GLY A 134 0.56 6.45 17.32
N VAL A 135 1.34 6.47 18.40
CA VAL A 135 2.49 5.55 18.59
C VAL A 135 1.97 4.16 18.92
N TRP A 136 2.48 3.15 18.23
CA TRP A 136 2.11 1.76 18.48
C TRP A 136 2.69 1.28 19.82
N ARG A 137 1.90 0.51 20.57
CA ARG A 137 2.39 -0.15 21.80
C ARG A 137 3.47 -1.19 21.51
N ARG A 138 3.42 -1.83 20.33
CA ARG A 138 4.40 -2.83 19.90
C ARG A 138 5.48 -2.17 19.04
N VAL A 139 6.72 -2.50 19.33
CA VAL A 139 7.87 -2.15 18.48
C VAL A 139 8.07 -3.21 17.39
N LEU A 140 8.68 -2.79 16.28
CA LEU A 140 9.16 -3.69 15.25
C LEU A 140 10.52 -4.27 15.68
N THR A 141 10.61 -5.59 15.62
CA THR A 141 11.86 -6.34 15.86
C THR A 141 12.80 -6.20 14.65
N PRO A 142 14.08 -6.60 14.77
CA PRO A 142 14.96 -6.70 13.62
C PRO A 142 14.33 -7.56 12.50
N GLY A 143 14.40 -7.07 11.26
CA GLY A 143 13.72 -7.68 10.13
C GLY A 143 13.41 -6.69 9.02
N ARG A 144 12.76 -7.20 7.97
CA ARG A 144 12.36 -6.42 6.80
C ARG A 144 10.84 -6.24 6.78
N TYR A 145 10.40 -4.99 6.74
CA TYR A 145 8.98 -4.63 6.80
C TYR A 145 8.59 -3.82 5.57
N ARG A 146 7.41 -4.15 5.02
CA ARG A 146 6.78 -3.39 3.95
C ARG A 146 5.75 -2.48 4.58
N MET A 147 6.09 -1.22 4.72
CA MET A 147 5.27 -0.26 5.43
C MET A 147 5.11 1.01 4.61
N ASN A 148 3.87 1.49 4.52
CA ASN A 148 3.55 2.65 3.74
C ASN A 148 4.03 3.92 4.48
N ASP A 149 5.01 4.60 3.91
CA ASP A 149 5.63 5.84 4.41
C ASP A 149 4.64 7.01 4.55
N TYR A 150 3.56 6.98 3.77
CA TYR A 150 2.47 7.95 3.89
C TYR A 150 1.68 7.76 5.19
N ALA A 151 1.40 6.51 5.55
CA ALA A 151 0.57 6.16 6.70
C ALA A 151 1.35 6.05 8.00
N TYR A 152 2.59 5.56 7.93
CA TYR A 152 3.39 5.21 9.09
C TYR A 152 4.73 5.94 9.04
N LYS A 153 5.14 6.51 10.17
CA LYS A 153 6.51 6.97 10.40
C LYS A 153 7.19 5.94 11.28
N VAL A 154 8.40 5.50 10.89
CA VAL A 154 9.20 4.60 11.72
C VAL A 154 10.47 5.30 12.15
N ASP A 155 10.67 5.37 13.46
CA ASP A 155 11.88 5.90 14.08
C ASP A 155 12.70 4.72 14.62
N ILE A 156 13.95 4.60 14.16
CA ILE A 156 14.84 3.49 14.52
C ILE A 156 15.66 3.89 15.75
N VAL A 157 15.62 3.06 16.78
CA VAL A 157 16.35 3.26 18.04
C VAL A 157 17.33 2.11 18.26
N ASN A 158 18.56 2.42 18.63
CA ASN A 158 19.58 1.43 18.96
C ASN A 158 19.36 0.87 20.37
N THR A 159 19.38 -0.46 20.51
CA THR A 159 19.21 -1.15 21.80
C THR A 159 20.49 -1.11 22.65
N HIS A 160 21.65 -1.04 22.00
CA HIS A 160 22.96 -0.99 22.66
C HIS A 160 23.35 0.41 23.14
N ASP A 161 22.50 1.42 22.92
CA ASP A 161 22.77 2.78 23.34
C ASP A 161 22.40 2.94 24.83
N PRO A 162 23.35 3.27 25.73
CA PRO A 162 23.05 3.42 27.16
C PRO A 162 22.03 4.53 27.45
N ALA A 163 21.84 5.49 26.52
CA ALA A 163 20.83 6.54 26.65
C ALA A 163 19.38 6.05 26.44
N SER A 164 19.16 4.94 25.73
CA SER A 164 17.81 4.39 25.48
C SER A 164 17.31 3.45 26.57
N GLN A 165 18.21 2.98 27.45
CA GLN A 165 17.90 2.08 28.57
C GLN A 165 17.47 2.83 29.85
N GLY A 166 17.43 4.16 29.82
CA GLY A 166 17.29 5.00 31.01
C GLY A 166 16.03 5.86 31.03
N GLY A 167 14.84 5.26 31.03
CA GLY A 167 13.69 5.88 31.67
C GLY A 167 13.56 5.27 33.07
N PRO A 168 13.73 6.02 34.18
CA PRO A 168 13.45 5.48 35.50
C PRO A 168 11.97 5.14 35.55
N VAL A 169 11.63 3.86 35.39
CA VAL A 169 10.34 3.35 35.82
C VAL A 169 10.38 3.50 37.32
N ALA A 170 9.75 4.56 37.83
CA ALA A 170 9.66 4.86 39.24
C ALA A 170 8.94 3.69 39.95
N SER A 171 9.69 2.67 40.33
CA SER A 171 9.36 1.76 41.42
C SER A 171 9.59 2.51 42.74
N ALA A 172 8.81 3.56 42.96
CA ALA A 172 8.58 4.15 44.28
C ALA A 172 7.23 3.61 44.80
N VAL A 173 7.12 2.28 44.88
CA VAL A 173 6.09 1.58 45.66
C VAL A 173 6.79 0.50 46.47
N GLY A 174 7.48 0.95 47.51
CA GLY A 174 7.73 0.21 48.75
C GLY A 174 7.42 1.23 49.84
N LEU A 175 6.20 1.29 50.38
CA LEU A 175 5.68 0.46 51.47
C LEU A 175 6.65 0.34 52.65
N ARG A 176 6.29 1.11 53.69
CA ARG A 176 6.67 1.07 55.12
C ARG A 176 7.92 1.84 55.54
#